data_AF-A0A821MXD8-F1
#
_entry.id   AF-A0A821MXD8-F1
#
_cell.length_a   1.000
_cell.length_b   1.000
_cell.length_c   1.000
_cell.angle_alpha   90.00
_cell.angle_beta   90.00
_cell.angle_gamma   90.00
#
_symmetry.space_group_name_H-M   'P 1'
#
loop_
_entity.id
_entity.type
_entity.pdbx_description
1 polymer ?
#
loop_
_entity_poly.entity_id
_entity_poly.type
_entity_poly.pdbx_seq_one_letter_code
_entity_poly.pdbx_strand_id
1 'polypeptide(L)'
;PWICLYISFVLLRCHNWYIVASFIAYLTWMVFFQTFSRRGGLKQQWLRRLKWWTWFAQYFPIHLHKTCELPPDRPYLFGCHPHGIISLGAFCNFATEATGFEEKFPGINLRLLTLKANFRIPFYGLYLSMLGICDASKESCNYILEKSAGNSIILVLGGAKESLDARPSNEYILTLKNRKGFVK
;
A
#
# COMPACT_ATOMS: atom_id res chain seq x y z
N PRO A 1 -12.03 -0.16 2.28
CA PRO A 1 -12.50 1.25 2.42
C PRO A 1 -13.99 1.36 2.79
N TRP A 2 -14.91 0.72 2.06
CA TRP A 2 -16.37 0.86 2.27
C TRP A 2 -16.86 0.46 3.67
N ILE A 3 -16.38 -0.69 4.18
CA ILE A 3 -16.69 -1.14 5.55
C ILE A 3 -16.25 -0.10 6.58
N CYS A 4 -15.05 0.47 6.43
CA CYS A 4 -14.55 1.49 7.35
C CYS A 4 -15.35 2.80 7.29
N LEU A 5 -15.81 3.19 6.10
CA LEU A 5 -16.71 4.35 5.93
C LEU A 5 -18.07 4.08 6.58
N TYR A 6 -18.61 2.88 6.40
CA TYR A 6 -19.87 2.47 7.04
C TYR A 6 -19.74 2.49 8.57
N ILE A 7 -18.69 1.89 9.13
CA ILE A 7 -18.40 1.93 10.57
C ILE A 7 -18.29 3.37 11.06
N SER A 8 -17.56 4.23 10.32
CA SER A 8 -17.41 5.65 10.66
C SER A 8 -18.76 6.37 10.70
N PHE A 9 -19.63 6.09 9.73
CA PHE A 9 -20.99 6.64 9.69
C PHE A 9 -21.83 6.17 10.89
N VAL A 10 -21.78 4.89 11.22
CA VAL A 10 -22.50 4.33 12.39
C VAL A 10 -22.00 4.95 13.69
N LEU A 11 -20.68 5.11 13.87
CA LEU A 11 -20.09 5.72 15.07
C LEU A 11 -20.53 7.18 15.24
N LEU A 12 -20.63 7.96 14.16
CA LEU A 12 -21.13 9.34 14.19
C LEU A 12 -22.62 9.44 14.49
N ARG A 13 -23.40 8.40 14.17
CA ARG A 13 -24.86 8.34 14.38
C ARG A 13 -25.24 7.61 15.66
N CYS A 14 -24.27 7.20 16.46
CA CYS A 14 -24.52 6.52 17.72
C CYS A 14 -25.22 7.48 18.70
N HIS A 15 -26.24 6.98 19.42
CA HIS A 15 -26.97 7.79 20.41
C HIS A 15 -26.12 8.11 21.64
N ASN A 16 -25.12 7.27 21.94
CA ASN A 16 -24.23 7.49 23.06
C ASN A 16 -23.20 8.59 22.73
N TRP A 17 -23.35 9.75 23.39
CA TRP A 17 -22.51 10.91 23.15
C TRP A 17 -21.02 10.68 23.45
N TYR A 18 -20.68 9.81 24.41
CA TYR A 18 -19.29 9.47 24.72
C TYR A 18 -18.62 8.80 23.52
N ILE A 19 -19.32 7.89 22.84
CA ILE A 19 -18.81 7.20 21.65
C ILE A 19 -18.57 8.20 20.52
N VAL A 20 -19.53 9.09 20.28
CA VAL A 20 -19.41 10.14 19.25
C VAL A 20 -18.25 11.09 19.57
N ALA A 21 -18.16 11.57 20.82
CA ALA A 21 -17.09 12.47 21.25
C ALA A 21 -15.70 11.82 21.13
N SER A 22 -15.54 10.56 21.57
CA SER A 22 -14.29 9.82 21.40
C SER A 22 -13.95 9.61 19.93
N PHE A 23 -14.94 9.34 19.07
CA PHE A 23 -14.70 9.20 17.65
C PHE A 23 -14.29 10.52 16.99
N ILE A 24 -14.93 11.64 17.33
CA ILE A 24 -14.52 12.97 16.86
C ILE A 24 -13.10 13.30 17.33
N ALA A 25 -12.76 13.00 18.59
CA ALA A 25 -11.39 13.18 19.10
C ALA A 25 -10.38 12.35 18.29
N TYR A 26 -10.71 11.10 17.95
CA TYR A 26 -9.90 10.26 17.07
C TYR A 26 -9.76 10.87 15.66
N LEU A 27 -10.83 11.38 15.05
CA LEU A 27 -10.78 12.03 13.74
C LEU A 27 -9.89 13.28 13.76
N THR A 28 -10.03 14.11 14.78
CA THR A 28 -9.16 15.28 14.99
C THR A 28 -7.72 14.83 15.13
N TRP A 29 -7.44 13.82 15.96
CA TRP A 29 -6.10 13.29 16.10
C TRP A 29 -5.53 12.77 14.77
N MET A 30 -6.34 12.03 14.01
CA MET A 30 -5.97 11.48 12.71
C MET A 30 -5.61 12.60 11.71
N VAL A 31 -6.38 13.67 11.65
CA VAL A 31 -6.17 14.76 10.70
C VAL A 31 -4.92 15.58 11.04
N PHE A 32 -4.71 15.90 12.32
CA PHE A 32 -3.65 16.82 12.74
C PHE A 32 -2.33 16.13 13.06
N PHE A 33 -2.35 14.93 13.66
CA PHE A 33 -1.16 14.31 14.25
C PHE A 33 -0.72 13.02 13.55
N GLN A 34 -1.60 12.32 12.83
CA GLN A 34 -1.23 11.04 12.22
C GLN A 34 -0.23 11.24 11.06
N THR A 35 0.96 10.67 11.23
CA THR A 35 2.05 10.75 10.25
C THR A 35 2.53 9.39 9.75
N PHE A 36 1.90 8.29 10.19
CA PHE A 36 2.36 6.92 9.92
C PHE A 36 2.64 6.64 8.44
N SER A 37 1.69 6.99 7.54
CA SER A 37 1.83 6.74 6.10
C SER A 37 3.04 7.45 5.48
N ARG A 38 3.43 8.59 6.03
CA ARG A 38 4.54 9.43 5.55
C ARG A 38 5.89 9.03 6.17
N ARG A 39 5.85 8.27 7.27
CA ARG A 39 7.02 7.91 8.08
C ARG A 39 7.32 6.42 8.06
N GLY A 40 7.09 5.77 6.92
CA GLY A 40 7.42 4.35 6.71
C GLY A 40 6.40 3.35 7.23
N GLY A 41 5.21 3.80 7.63
CA GLY A 41 4.10 2.95 8.07
C GLY A 41 4.38 2.28 9.43
N LEU A 42 3.52 1.33 9.78
CA LEU A 42 3.54 0.57 11.02
C LEU A 42 3.64 -0.93 10.74
N LYS A 43 4.64 -1.40 9.97
CA LYS A 43 4.76 -2.80 9.51
C LYS A 43 4.52 -3.80 10.66
N GLN A 44 3.36 -4.45 10.69
CA GLN A 44 3.01 -5.47 11.66
C GLN A 44 3.15 -6.85 11.02
N GLN A 45 4.18 -7.61 11.41
CA GLN A 45 4.47 -8.89 10.77
C GLN A 45 3.37 -9.93 10.99
N TRP A 46 2.74 -9.96 12.17
CA TRP A 46 1.64 -10.88 12.46
C TRP A 46 0.45 -10.68 11.50
N LEU A 47 0.12 -9.42 11.17
CA LEU A 47 -0.98 -9.10 10.26
C LEU A 47 -0.66 -9.51 8.82
N ARG A 48 0.59 -9.31 8.41
CA ARG A 48 1.08 -9.64 7.07
C ARG A 48 1.23 -11.15 6.84
N ARG A 49 1.40 -11.93 7.90
CA ARG A 49 1.57 -13.39 7.90
C ARG A 49 0.28 -14.17 8.21
N LEU A 50 -0.87 -13.50 8.27
CA LEU A 50 -2.16 -14.19 8.46
C LEU A 50 -2.40 -15.22 7.34
N LYS A 51 -2.86 -16.43 7.73
CA LYS A 51 -3.16 -17.54 6.79
C LYS A 51 -4.16 -17.16 5.70
N TRP A 52 -5.06 -16.21 5.99
CA TRP A 52 -5.99 -15.68 5.00
C TRP A 52 -5.29 -15.17 3.74
N TRP A 53 -4.11 -14.56 3.87
CA TRP A 53 -3.37 -14.06 2.71
C TRP A 53 -2.84 -15.20 1.83
N THR A 54 -2.42 -16.31 2.44
CA THR A 54 -2.02 -17.52 1.71
C THR A 54 -3.19 -18.10 0.94
N TRP A 55 -4.38 -18.21 1.55
CA TRP A 55 -5.59 -18.66 0.85
C TRP A 55 -5.98 -17.71 -0.29
N PHE A 56 -5.89 -16.40 -0.06
CA PHE A 56 -6.14 -15.40 -1.08
C PHE A 56 -5.19 -15.55 -2.28
N ALA A 57 -3.89 -15.75 -2.02
CA ALA A 57 -2.91 -15.99 -3.08
C ALA A 57 -3.20 -17.28 -3.85
N GLN A 58 -3.60 -18.36 -3.17
CA GLN A 58 -3.94 -19.64 -3.81
C GLN A 58 -5.21 -19.55 -4.66
N TYR A 59 -6.21 -18.80 -4.22
CA TYR A 59 -7.46 -18.62 -4.95
C TYR A 59 -7.29 -17.81 -6.24
N PHE A 60 -6.43 -16.78 -6.22
CA PHE A 60 -6.13 -15.91 -7.38
C PHE A 60 -4.82 -16.25 -8.11
N PRO A 61 -4.39 -17.52 -8.07
CA PRO A 61 -3.02 -18.02 -8.30
C PRO A 61 -1.90 -16.96 -8.36
N ILE A 62 -1.71 -16.23 -7.26
CA ILE A 62 -0.71 -15.15 -7.17
C ILE A 62 0.65 -15.74 -6.79
N HIS A 63 1.64 -15.55 -7.66
CA HIS A 63 3.01 -15.98 -7.43
C HIS A 63 3.99 -14.81 -7.56
N LEU A 64 5.06 -14.85 -6.75
CA LEU A 64 6.19 -13.94 -6.85
C LEU A 64 7.40 -14.72 -7.40
N HIS A 65 7.76 -14.48 -8.65
CA HIS A 65 8.92 -15.12 -9.27
C HIS A 65 10.15 -14.22 -9.12
N LYS A 66 11.18 -14.71 -8.43
CA LYS A 66 12.47 -14.04 -8.32
C LYS A 66 13.31 -14.37 -9.55
N THR A 67 13.76 -13.35 -10.26
CA THR A 67 14.56 -13.50 -11.50
C THR A 67 16.03 -13.13 -11.30
N CYS A 68 16.33 -12.32 -10.29
CA CYS A 68 17.69 -11.92 -9.95
C CYS A 68 17.87 -11.73 -8.45
N GLU A 69 19.12 -11.77 -8.01
CA GLU A 69 19.51 -11.36 -6.67
C GLU A 69 19.54 -9.83 -6.56
N LEU A 70 19.10 -9.31 -5.42
CA LEU A 70 19.11 -7.89 -5.12
C LEU A 70 19.91 -7.66 -3.82
N PRO A 71 21.11 -7.08 -3.91
CA PRO A 71 21.91 -6.72 -2.74
C PRO A 71 21.16 -5.80 -1.75
N PRO A 72 21.12 -6.11 -0.45
CA PRO A 72 20.45 -5.26 0.55
C PRO A 72 21.28 -4.05 0.99
N ASP A 73 22.39 -3.76 0.30
CA ASP A 73 23.34 -2.69 0.59
C ASP A 73 22.92 -1.33 -0.01
N ARG A 74 21.79 -1.29 -0.73
CA ARG A 74 21.30 -0.09 -1.40
C ARG A 74 19.76 -0.05 -1.47
N PRO A 75 19.18 1.17 -1.46
CA PRO A 75 17.74 1.31 -1.58
C PRO A 75 17.29 1.14 -3.03
N TYR A 76 16.09 0.58 -3.23
CA TYR A 76 15.48 0.40 -4.54
C TYR A 76 14.16 1.15 -4.68
N LEU A 77 13.92 1.65 -5.89
CA LEU A 77 12.65 2.17 -6.36
C LEU A 77 12.09 1.20 -7.41
N PHE A 78 11.12 0.37 -7.01
CA PHE A 78 10.49 -0.58 -7.90
C PHE A 78 9.24 0.03 -8.57
N GLY A 79 9.04 -0.31 -9.83
CA GLY A 79 7.79 -0.10 -10.55
C GLY A 79 6.99 -1.41 -10.65
N CYS A 80 5.69 -1.36 -10.36
CA CYS A 80 4.76 -2.49 -10.53
C CYS A 80 3.74 -2.17 -11.61
N HIS A 81 3.60 -3.03 -12.62
CA HIS A 81 2.68 -2.88 -13.75
C HIS A 81 2.14 -4.28 -14.16
N PRO A 82 0.90 -4.42 -14.66
CA PRO A 82 -0.12 -3.40 -14.94
C PRO A 82 -0.81 -2.82 -13.71
N HIS A 83 -1.25 -1.56 -13.80
CA HIS A 83 -2.05 -0.92 -12.76
C HIS A 83 -3.51 -1.36 -12.91
N GLY A 84 -3.92 -2.41 -12.19
CA GLY A 84 -5.35 -2.76 -12.08
C GLY A 84 -6.12 -1.77 -11.21
N ILE A 85 -7.46 -1.79 -11.26
CA ILE A 85 -8.32 -0.94 -10.40
C ILE A 85 -8.03 -1.17 -8.91
N ILE A 86 -7.72 -2.42 -8.51
CA ILE A 86 -7.54 -2.82 -7.11
C ILE A 86 -6.11 -3.32 -6.82
N SER A 87 -5.22 -3.38 -7.83
CA SER A 87 -3.82 -3.81 -7.71
C SER A 87 -3.59 -5.01 -6.78
N LEU A 88 -4.48 -6.01 -6.83
CA LEU A 88 -4.53 -7.13 -5.88
C LEU A 88 -3.23 -7.95 -5.87
N GLY A 89 -2.62 -8.15 -7.04
CA GLY A 89 -1.31 -8.81 -7.15
C GLY A 89 -0.21 -8.05 -6.42
N ALA A 90 -0.16 -6.72 -6.57
CA ALA A 90 0.81 -5.88 -5.87
C ALA A 90 0.58 -5.88 -4.36
N PHE A 91 -0.69 -5.77 -3.93
CA PHE A 91 -1.06 -5.86 -2.52
C PHE A 91 -0.61 -7.20 -1.91
N CYS A 92 -0.98 -8.31 -2.55
CA CYS A 92 -0.68 -9.64 -2.05
C CYS A 92 0.83 -9.89 -1.98
N ASN A 93 1.58 -9.57 -3.05
CA ASN A 93 3.02 -9.80 -3.10
C ASN A 93 3.85 -8.87 -2.22
N PHE A 94 3.43 -7.60 -2.03
CA PHE A 94 4.31 -6.58 -1.44
C PHE A 94 3.79 -5.94 -0.16
N ALA A 95 2.48 -6.01 0.13
CA ALA A 95 1.93 -5.58 1.43
C ALA A 95 1.80 -6.73 2.43
N THR A 96 1.70 -7.98 1.97
CA THR A 96 1.59 -9.17 2.81
C THR A 96 2.81 -10.09 2.63
N GLU A 97 2.88 -11.16 3.42
CA GLU A 97 3.89 -12.22 3.24
C GLU A 97 3.32 -13.47 2.56
N ALA A 98 2.17 -13.36 1.89
CA ALA A 98 1.49 -14.50 1.26
C ALA A 98 2.37 -15.29 0.28
N THR A 99 3.28 -14.61 -0.41
CA THR A 99 4.15 -15.18 -1.44
C THR A 99 5.65 -15.15 -1.05
N GLY A 100 5.93 -14.88 0.23
CA GLY A 100 7.27 -14.96 0.83
C GLY A 100 8.26 -13.91 0.30
N PHE A 101 7.88 -12.63 0.29
CA PHE A 101 8.76 -11.57 -0.23
C PHE A 101 10.04 -11.47 0.60
N GLU A 102 9.92 -11.41 1.93
CA GLU A 102 11.09 -11.26 2.83
C GLU A 102 12.03 -12.47 2.77
N GLU A 103 11.50 -13.66 2.45
CA GLU A 103 12.31 -14.87 2.24
C GLU A 103 13.06 -14.83 0.91
N LYS A 104 12.43 -14.32 -0.15
CA LYS A 104 13.04 -14.22 -1.48
C LYS A 104 14.06 -13.09 -1.57
N PHE A 105 13.84 -12.00 -0.84
CA PHE A 105 14.70 -10.81 -0.83
C PHE A 105 15.10 -10.46 0.61
N PRO A 106 15.95 -11.29 1.24
CA PRO A 106 16.37 -11.06 2.62
C PRO A 106 17.11 -9.72 2.75
N GLY A 107 16.77 -8.96 3.80
CA GLY A 107 17.36 -7.64 4.06
C GLY A 107 16.69 -6.49 3.30
N ILE A 108 15.83 -6.76 2.30
CA ILE A 108 15.07 -5.71 1.62
C ILE A 108 13.76 -5.44 2.37
N ASN A 109 13.71 -4.29 3.04
CA ASN A 109 12.52 -3.79 3.70
C ASN A 109 11.67 -2.95 2.74
N LEU A 110 10.82 -3.64 1.97
CA LEU A 110 9.97 -3.01 0.97
C LEU A 110 8.72 -2.35 1.56
N ARG A 111 8.33 -1.19 1.00
CA ARG A 111 7.06 -0.49 1.25
C ARG A 111 6.26 -0.35 -0.03
N LEU A 112 5.05 -0.92 -0.05
CA LEU A 112 4.08 -0.64 -1.10
C LEU A 112 3.51 0.77 -0.92
N LEU A 113 3.50 1.56 -1.98
CA LEU A 113 3.01 2.92 -1.96
C LEU A 113 1.62 3.03 -2.60
N THR A 114 0.75 3.87 -2.03
CA THR A 114 -0.60 4.12 -2.55
C THR A 114 -1.02 5.58 -2.42
N LEU A 115 -2.19 5.93 -2.96
CA LEU A 115 -2.73 7.28 -2.92
C LEU A 115 -2.91 7.78 -1.48
N LYS A 116 -2.44 9.02 -1.22
CA LYS A 116 -2.58 9.70 0.08
C LYS A 116 -4.03 9.75 0.59
N ALA A 117 -5.02 9.79 -0.32
CA ALA A 117 -6.43 9.80 0.01
C ALA A 117 -6.87 8.55 0.81
N ASN A 118 -6.26 7.38 0.56
CA ASN A 118 -6.57 6.16 1.30
C ASN A 118 -6.32 6.29 2.81
N PHE A 119 -5.34 7.12 3.21
CA PHE A 119 -4.98 7.32 4.61
C PHE A 119 -5.86 8.34 5.34
N ARG A 120 -6.77 9.02 4.63
CA ARG A 120 -7.77 9.91 5.23
C ARG A 120 -9.05 9.19 5.65
N ILE A 121 -9.23 7.94 5.22
CA ILE A 121 -10.39 7.13 5.61
C ILE A 121 -10.12 6.56 7.01
N PRO A 122 -10.98 6.85 8.02
CA PRO A 122 -10.80 6.37 9.39
C PRO A 122 -10.70 4.85 9.44
N PHE A 123 -9.87 4.31 10.34
CA PHE A 123 -9.52 2.88 10.46
C PHE A 123 -8.80 2.27 9.25
N TYR A 124 -9.22 2.57 8.03
CA TYR A 124 -8.61 2.05 6.81
C TYR A 124 -7.17 2.54 6.64
N GLY A 125 -6.91 3.83 6.86
CA GLY A 125 -5.56 4.37 6.81
C GLY A 125 -4.62 3.74 7.84
N LEU A 126 -5.13 3.46 9.05
CA LEU A 126 -4.39 2.76 10.10
C LEU A 126 -4.10 1.32 9.69
N TYR A 127 -5.10 0.60 9.18
CA TYR A 127 -4.97 -0.77 8.67
C TYR A 127 -3.92 -0.87 7.55
N LEU A 128 -3.97 0.03 6.57
CA LEU A 128 -2.95 0.10 5.51
C LEU A 128 -1.56 0.36 6.09
N SER A 129 -1.46 1.30 7.03
CA SER A 129 -0.19 1.57 7.73
C SER A 129 0.31 0.33 8.48
N MET A 130 -0.56 -0.44 9.12
CA MET A 130 -0.22 -1.69 9.81
C MET A 130 0.29 -2.77 8.85
N LEU A 131 -0.21 -2.83 7.62
CA LEU A 131 0.36 -3.67 6.57
C LEU A 131 1.71 -3.16 6.04
N GLY A 132 2.16 -1.99 6.49
CA GLY A 132 3.39 -1.35 6.03
C GLY A 132 3.24 -0.58 4.72
N ILE A 133 2.01 -0.34 4.27
CA ILE A 133 1.71 0.48 3.10
C ILE A 133 1.87 1.96 3.48
N CYS A 134 2.51 2.72 2.59
CA CYS A 134 2.79 4.13 2.79
C CYS A 134 2.15 4.98 1.68
N ASP A 135 2.12 6.30 1.86
CA ASP A 135 1.61 7.17 0.81
C ASP A 135 2.67 7.46 -0.26
N ALA A 136 2.23 7.66 -1.49
CA ALA A 136 3.09 7.87 -2.65
C ALA A 136 3.61 9.32 -2.80
N SER A 137 3.59 10.13 -1.72
CA SER A 137 4.16 11.47 -1.77
C SER A 137 5.69 11.44 -1.81
N LYS A 138 6.28 12.47 -2.43
CA LYS A 138 7.75 12.61 -2.51
C LYS A 138 8.39 12.60 -1.12
N GLU A 139 7.75 13.26 -0.15
CA GLU A 139 8.23 13.32 1.22
C GLU A 139 8.29 11.93 1.86
N SER A 140 7.25 11.11 1.66
CA SER A 140 7.23 9.72 2.15
C SER A 140 8.27 8.86 1.45
N CYS A 141 8.42 8.99 0.12
CA CYS A 141 9.42 8.25 -0.65
C CYS A 141 10.83 8.53 -0.12
N ASN A 142 11.21 9.80 -0.01
CA ASN A 142 12.51 10.21 0.50
C ASN A 142 12.74 9.71 1.93
N TYR A 143 11.75 9.90 2.82
CA TYR A 143 11.86 9.44 4.21
C TYR A 143 12.15 7.95 4.31
N ILE A 144 11.52 7.11 3.47
CA ILE A 144 11.74 5.66 3.50
C ILE A 144 13.12 5.29 2.96
N LEU A 145 13.48 5.84 1.79
CA LEU A 145 14.72 5.51 1.08
C LEU A 145 15.97 5.99 1.82
N GLU A 146 15.90 7.14 2.49
CA GLU A 146 17.02 7.73 3.24
C GLU A 146 17.23 7.06 4.61
N LYS A 147 16.23 6.31 5.12
CA LYS A 147 16.28 5.77 6.48
C LYS A 147 17.29 4.63 6.66
N SER A 148 17.51 3.80 5.63
CA SER A 148 18.54 2.76 5.67
C SER A 148 18.76 2.16 4.28
N ALA A 149 19.96 1.66 4.00
CA ALA A 149 20.31 0.97 2.76
C ALA A 149 19.31 -0.14 2.36
N GLY A 150 18.87 -0.97 3.30
CA GLY A 150 17.90 -2.03 3.00
C GLY A 150 16.45 -1.56 2.77
N ASN A 151 16.11 -0.29 2.97
CA ASN A 151 14.74 0.18 2.76
C ASN A 151 14.49 0.47 1.29
N SER A 152 13.35 0.00 0.79
CA SER A 152 12.96 0.16 -0.60
C SER A 152 11.49 0.50 -0.72
N ILE A 153 11.10 1.08 -1.85
CA ILE A 153 9.70 1.40 -2.14
C ILE A 153 9.26 0.79 -3.46
N ILE A 154 7.99 0.44 -3.57
CA ILE A 154 7.36 0.01 -4.82
C ILE A 154 6.14 0.85 -5.13
N LEU A 155 6.10 1.39 -6.35
CA LEU A 155 5.01 2.20 -6.89
C LEU A 155 4.28 1.40 -7.96
N VAL A 156 2.96 1.34 -7.87
CA VAL A 156 2.16 0.83 -8.98
C VAL A 156 2.13 1.91 -10.07
N LEU A 157 2.72 1.60 -11.22
CA LEU A 157 2.89 2.51 -12.34
C LEU A 157 1.63 2.54 -13.19
N GLY A 158 0.99 3.70 -13.22
CA GLY A 158 -0.25 3.94 -13.95
C GLY A 158 -1.11 4.93 -13.18
N GLY A 159 -2.09 5.52 -13.85
CA GLY A 159 -3.09 6.38 -13.23
C GLY A 159 -4.48 5.86 -13.56
N ALA A 160 -5.50 6.63 -13.19
CA ALA A 160 -6.90 6.23 -13.38
C ALA A 160 -7.24 5.83 -14.82
N LYS A 161 -6.59 6.45 -15.83
CA LYS A 161 -6.79 6.10 -17.24
C LYS A 161 -6.27 4.70 -17.58
N GLU A 162 -5.03 4.40 -17.23
CA GLU A 162 -4.45 3.07 -17.50
C GLU A 162 -5.15 1.96 -16.71
N SER A 163 -5.72 2.28 -15.55
CA SER A 163 -6.54 1.32 -14.80
C SER A 163 -7.87 0.97 -15.46
N LEU A 164 -8.42 1.87 -16.28
CA LEU A 164 -9.65 1.63 -17.06
C LEU A 164 -9.38 0.89 -18.36
N ASP A 165 -8.16 1.03 -18.90
CA ASP A 165 -7.72 0.34 -20.11
C ASP A 165 -7.25 -1.11 -19.85
N ALA A 166 -7.05 -1.47 -18.58
CA ALA A 166 -6.64 -2.80 -18.15
C ALA A 166 -7.70 -3.86 -18.53
N ARG A 167 -7.43 -4.58 -19.62
CA ARG A 167 -8.28 -5.64 -20.15
C ARG A 167 -7.51 -6.96 -20.17
N PRO A 168 -8.17 -8.13 -20.03
CA PRO A 168 -7.56 -9.42 -20.25
C PRO A 168 -7.28 -9.61 -21.76
N SER A 169 -6.20 -9.01 -22.24
CA SER A 169 -5.70 -9.16 -23.62
C SER A 169 -4.17 -9.21 -23.61
N ASN A 170 -3.58 -9.64 -24.72
CA ASN A 170 -2.12 -9.60 -24.91
C ASN A 170 -1.59 -8.17 -25.18
N GLU A 171 -2.44 -7.15 -25.05
CA GLU A 171 -2.11 -5.77 -25.39
C GLU A 171 -2.10 -4.91 -24.12
N TYR A 172 -0.97 -4.25 -23.88
CA TYR A 172 -0.81 -3.32 -22.76
C TYR A 172 -0.86 -1.88 -23.30
N ILE A 173 -1.89 -1.13 -22.96
CA ILE A 173 -2.06 0.26 -23.38
C ILE A 173 -1.38 1.19 -22.35
N LEU A 174 -0.32 1.86 -22.78
CA LEU A 174 0.41 2.82 -21.96
C LEU A 174 0.12 4.26 -22.43
N THR A 175 -0.43 5.09 -21.56
CA THR A 175 -0.68 6.51 -21.87
C THR A 175 0.53 7.36 -21.49
N LEU A 176 1.51 7.46 -22.42
CA LEU A 176 2.79 8.13 -22.15
C LEU A 176 2.81 9.63 -22.52
N LYS A 177 2.09 10.02 -23.58
CA LYS A 177 2.32 11.27 -24.33
C LYS A 177 2.15 12.58 -23.52
N ASN A 178 1.40 12.56 -22.41
CA ASN A 178 1.10 13.76 -21.61
C ASN A 178 1.49 13.65 -20.13
N ARG A 179 2.32 12.67 -19.73
CA ARG A 179 2.78 12.53 -18.34
C ARG A 179 4.22 12.95 -18.16
N LYS A 180 4.44 14.03 -17.41
CA LYS A 180 5.76 14.35 -16.84
C LYS A 180 6.05 13.34 -15.72
N GLY A 181 7.20 12.64 -15.79
CA GLY A 181 7.71 11.81 -14.70
C GLY A 181 7.52 10.29 -14.83
N PHE A 182 7.02 9.78 -15.95
CA PHE A 182 7.14 8.35 -16.27
C PHE A 182 8.58 8.14 -16.76
N VAL A 183 9.41 7.50 -15.94
CA VAL A 183 10.82 7.12 -16.15
C VAL A 183 11.51 7.88 -17.31
N LYS A 184 12.30 8.91 -16.96
CA LYS A 184 13.33 9.41 -17.87
C LYS A 184 14.54 8.49 -17.82
#